data_AF-J9EB47-F1
#
_entry.id   AF-J9EB47-F1
#
_cell.length_a   1.000
_cell.length_b   1.000
_cell.length_c   1.000
_cell.angle_alpha   90.00
_cell.angle_beta   90.00
_cell.angle_gamma   90.00
#
_symmetry.space_group_name_H-M   'P 1'
#
loop_
_entity.id
_entity.type
_entity.pdbx_description
1 polymer ?
#
loop_
_entity_poly.entity_id
_entity_poly.type
_entity_poly.pdbx_seq_one_letter_code
_entity_poly.pdbx_strand_id
1 'polypeptide(L)'
;MHIASPWPIVADETTIRIAKNDGHKNDARVFDENCWGNLNSKRIENYSRSKIIAEKAAWEFWKSLPEASRFQLTVLNPSFVIGPVLSDQRHGSAKIIRRMMDYHTFPAAPKVSLGMVDVRDVARAHIRAMECANCNGERILITATPSVWFSQLTRWLHDEFKSQG
;
A
#
# COMPACT_ATOMS: atom_id res chain seq x y z
N MET A 1 13.91 11.85 23.40
CA MET A 1 13.77 11.97 21.93
C MET A 1 12.76 10.93 21.47
N HIS A 2 11.47 11.23 21.64
CA HIS A 2 10.35 10.42 21.19
C HIS A 2 9.86 11.01 19.89
N ILE A 3 9.97 10.27 18.79
CA ILE A 3 9.22 10.55 17.57
C ILE A 3 8.21 9.42 17.44
N ALA A 4 7.22 9.46 18.33
CA ALA A 4 6.00 8.70 18.16
C ALA A 4 5.29 9.27 16.93
N SER A 5 5.08 8.43 15.92
CA SER A 5 4.17 8.74 14.82
C SER A 5 2.84 9.22 15.43
N PRO A 6 2.29 10.38 15.00
CA PRO A 6 1.06 10.95 15.58
C PRO A 6 -0.20 10.13 15.27
N TRP A 7 -0.08 9.00 14.58
CA TRP A 7 -1.20 8.13 14.23
C TRP A 7 -1.14 6.85 15.07
N PRO A 8 -2.04 6.66 16.04
CA PRO A 8 -2.23 5.37 16.67
C PRO A 8 -2.84 4.42 15.64
N ILE A 9 -2.02 3.64 14.96
CA ILE A 9 -2.51 2.55 14.12
C ILE A 9 -2.58 1.31 15.00
N VAL A 10 -3.75 1.14 15.62
CA VAL A 10 -4.24 -0.16 16.03
C VAL A 10 -4.54 -0.89 14.72
N ALA A 11 -3.81 -1.97 14.43
CA ALA A 11 -4.22 -2.90 13.38
C ALA A 11 -5.42 -3.68 13.91
N ASP A 12 -6.55 -3.01 14.08
CA ASP A 12 -7.84 -3.63 14.38
C ASP A 12 -8.51 -4.05 13.06
N GLU A 13 -9.51 -4.94 13.17
CA GLU A 13 -10.27 -5.47 12.03
C GLU A 13 -10.92 -4.36 11.19
N THR A 14 -11.14 -3.17 11.76
CA THR A 14 -11.73 -2.01 11.09
C THR A 14 -10.74 -1.20 10.24
N THR A 15 -9.45 -1.20 10.59
CA THR A 15 -8.40 -0.45 9.86
C THR A 15 -7.92 -1.17 8.60
N ILE A 16 -8.24 -2.45 8.46
CA ILE A 16 -7.70 -3.32 7.39
C ILE A 16 -8.39 -3.12 6.03
N ARG A 17 -9.56 -2.47 5.95
CA ARG A 17 -10.32 -2.38 4.69
C ARG A 17 -9.99 -1.15 3.87
N ILE A 18 -9.38 -1.33 2.68
CA ILE A 18 -9.58 -0.55 1.43
C ILE A 18 -8.61 -1.06 0.33
N ALA A 19 -9.13 -1.32 -0.88
CA ALA A 19 -8.34 -1.86 -1.99
C ALA A 19 -8.01 -0.91 -3.16
N LYS A 20 -7.04 -1.36 -3.94
CA LYS A 20 -6.40 -0.72 -5.08
C LYS A 20 -7.17 -1.01 -6.38
N ASN A 21 -7.46 0.01 -7.19
CA ASN A 21 -8.19 -0.09 -8.45
C ASN A 21 -7.31 -0.63 -9.60
N ASP A 22 -6.81 -1.86 -9.50
CA ASP A 22 -5.94 -2.48 -10.50
C ASP A 22 -6.75 -3.04 -11.69
N GLY A 23 -7.08 -2.14 -12.63
CA GLY A 23 -7.69 -2.47 -13.92
C GLY A 23 -9.22 -2.45 -13.95
N HIS A 24 -9.89 -2.00 -12.89
CA HIS A 24 -11.34 -1.78 -12.87
C HIS A 24 -11.69 -0.34 -13.31
N LYS A 25 -12.97 -0.08 -13.59
CA LYS A 25 -13.44 1.30 -13.89
C LYS A 25 -13.49 2.10 -12.58
N ASN A 26 -13.47 3.43 -12.69
CA ASN A 26 -13.65 4.30 -11.52
C ASN A 26 -15.16 4.56 -11.35
N ASP A 27 -15.85 3.60 -10.73
CA ASP A 27 -17.32 3.52 -10.60
C ASP A 27 -17.81 3.69 -9.14
N ALA A 28 -16.98 4.32 -8.29
CA ALA A 28 -17.26 4.58 -6.87
C ALA A 28 -17.52 3.34 -5.99
N ARG A 29 -17.19 2.13 -6.46
CA ARG A 29 -17.30 0.92 -5.65
C ARG A 29 -16.25 0.86 -4.54
N VAL A 30 -16.63 0.31 -3.39
CA VAL A 30 -15.69 -0.02 -2.32
C VAL A 30 -14.99 -1.33 -2.67
N PHE A 31 -13.67 -1.37 -2.48
CA PHE A 31 -12.89 -2.60 -2.66
C PHE A 31 -12.44 -3.12 -1.30
N ASP A 32 -12.52 -4.44 -1.13
CA ASP A 32 -12.16 -5.18 0.09
C ASP A 32 -11.07 -6.25 -0.20
N GLU A 33 -10.75 -7.05 0.80
CA GLU A 33 -9.74 -8.11 0.77
C GLU A 33 -10.08 -9.25 -0.21
N ASN A 34 -11.33 -9.35 -0.64
CA ASN A 34 -11.79 -10.33 -1.61
C ASN A 34 -11.62 -9.85 -3.06
N CYS A 35 -11.35 -8.55 -3.25
CA CYS A 35 -11.15 -7.99 -4.57
C CYS A 35 -9.80 -8.41 -5.16
N TRP A 36 -9.85 -8.83 -6.43
CA TRP A 36 -8.68 -9.12 -7.25
C TRP A 36 -8.59 -8.15 -8.43
N GLY A 37 -7.36 -7.79 -8.82
CA GLY A 37 -7.14 -6.99 -10.01
C GLY A 37 -7.53 -7.74 -11.29
N ASN A 38 -7.99 -7.00 -12.29
CA ASN A 38 -8.45 -7.57 -13.55
C ASN A 38 -7.28 -7.74 -14.55
N LEU A 39 -6.71 -8.95 -14.60
CA LEU A 39 -5.59 -9.29 -15.49
C LEU A 39 -5.92 -9.21 -16.99
N ASN A 40 -7.20 -9.26 -17.36
CA ASN A 40 -7.67 -9.16 -18.74
C ASN A 40 -7.85 -7.70 -19.20
N SER A 41 -7.77 -6.75 -18.28
CA SER A 41 -7.90 -5.33 -18.59
C SER A 41 -6.67 -4.82 -19.34
N LYS A 42 -6.88 -4.17 -20.50
CA LYS A 42 -5.80 -3.46 -21.21
C LYS A 42 -5.24 -2.26 -20.44
N ARG A 43 -5.89 -1.85 -19.35
CA ARG A 43 -5.49 -0.72 -18.51
C ARG A 43 -4.56 -1.11 -17.36
N ILE A 44 -4.31 -2.41 -17.16
CA ILE A 44 -3.46 -2.85 -16.06
C ILE A 44 -1.98 -2.62 -16.39
N GLU A 45 -1.27 -1.96 -15.48
CA GLU A 45 0.16 -1.75 -15.63
C GLU A 45 0.94 -3.05 -15.33
N ASN A 46 2.11 -3.20 -15.96
CA ASN A 46 2.98 -4.38 -15.80
C ASN A 46 3.36 -4.64 -14.33
N TYR A 47 3.56 -3.57 -13.55
CA TYR A 47 3.86 -3.69 -12.13
C TYR A 47 2.69 -4.29 -11.34
N SER A 48 1.47 -3.76 -11.51
CA SER A 48 0.28 -4.31 -10.85
C SER A 48 0.03 -5.75 -11.31
N ARG A 49 0.18 -6.02 -12.61
CA ARG A 49 0.03 -7.36 -13.19
C ARG A 49 1.00 -8.37 -12.55
N SER A 50 2.28 -8.01 -12.40
CA SER A 50 3.28 -8.92 -11.82
C SER A 50 2.98 -9.23 -10.35
N LYS A 51 2.53 -8.23 -9.57
CA LYS A 51 2.14 -8.43 -8.16
C LYS A 51 0.95 -9.37 -8.01
N ILE A 52 -0.09 -9.20 -8.83
CA ILE A 52 -1.27 -10.08 -8.79
C ILE A 52 -0.93 -11.51 -9.18
N ILE A 53 -0.10 -11.71 -10.22
CA ILE A 53 0.30 -13.05 -10.65
C ILE A 53 1.14 -13.74 -9.58
N ALA A 54 2.10 -13.02 -8.98
CA ALA A 54 2.92 -13.56 -7.90
C ALA A 54 2.08 -13.96 -6.68
N GLU A 55 1.11 -13.13 -6.30
CA GLU A 55 0.21 -13.44 -5.19
C GLU A 55 -0.65 -14.67 -5.48
N LYS A 56 -1.24 -14.78 -6.68
CA LYS A 56 -1.97 -15.98 -7.09
C LYS A 56 -1.10 -17.23 -7.04
N ALA A 57 0.13 -17.15 -7.55
CA ALA A 57 1.06 -18.26 -7.52
C ALA A 57 1.39 -18.71 -6.08
N ALA A 58 1.54 -17.77 -5.14
CA ALA A 58 1.75 -18.09 -3.73
C ALA A 58 0.56 -18.84 -3.12
N TRP A 59 -0.67 -18.39 -3.39
CA TRP A 59 -1.88 -19.06 -2.93
C TRP A 59 -2.08 -20.45 -3.55
N GLU A 60 -1.83 -20.60 -4.84
CA GLU A 60 -1.94 -21.90 -5.52
C GLU A 60 -0.90 -22.90 -4.98
N PHE A 61 0.34 -22.45 -4.77
CA PHE A 61 1.36 -23.28 -4.12
C PHE A 61 0.91 -23.72 -2.73
N TRP A 62 0.48 -22.79 -1.88
CA TRP A 62 0.04 -23.08 -0.52
C TRP A 62 -1.16 -24.04 -0.45
N LYS A 63 -2.14 -23.87 -1.35
CA LYS A 63 -3.30 -24.77 -1.47
C LYS A 63 -2.91 -26.16 -1.97
N SER A 64 -1.89 -26.26 -2.83
CA SER A 64 -1.40 -27.54 -3.33
C SER A 64 -0.66 -28.38 -2.28
N LEU A 65 -0.22 -27.77 -1.17
CA LEU A 65 0.40 -28.49 -0.07
C LEU A 65 -0.63 -29.37 0.67
N PRO A 66 -0.25 -30.59 1.08
CA PRO A 66 -1.03 -31.38 2.01
C PRO A 66 -1.33 -30.59 3.28
N GLU A 67 -2.52 -30.77 3.85
CA GLU A 67 -2.95 -30.04 5.05
C GLU A 67 -1.96 -30.19 6.22
N ALA A 68 -1.44 -31.40 6.43
CA ALA A 68 -0.45 -31.69 7.48
C ALA A 68 0.90 -30.96 7.29
N SER A 69 1.23 -30.51 6.07
CA SER A 69 2.49 -29.83 5.74
C SER A 69 2.30 -28.34 5.44
N ARG A 70 1.09 -27.82 5.60
CA ARG A 70 0.75 -26.45 5.27
C ARG A 70 1.21 -25.52 6.39
N PHE A 71 2.19 -24.67 6.08
CA PHE A 71 2.61 -23.59 6.98
C PHE A 71 1.57 -22.46 7.00
N GLN A 72 1.61 -21.56 7.98
CA GLN A 72 0.70 -20.43 8.01
C GLN A 72 1.05 -19.41 6.92
N LEU A 73 0.06 -18.98 6.14
CA LEU A 73 0.25 -17.99 5.08
C LEU A 73 -0.67 -16.79 5.29
N THR A 74 -0.07 -15.61 5.36
CA THR A 74 -0.79 -14.33 5.33
C THR A 74 -0.20 -13.48 4.22
N VAL A 75 -1.04 -12.86 3.40
CA VAL A 75 -0.59 -11.92 2.37
C VAL A 75 -0.93 -10.49 2.78
N LEU A 76 0.09 -9.64 2.86
CA LEU A 76 -0.05 -8.22 3.15
C LEU A 76 0.01 -7.41 1.86
N ASN A 77 -1.04 -6.64 1.60
CA ASN A 77 -1.22 -5.82 0.40
C ASN A 77 -1.24 -4.33 0.77
N PRO A 78 -0.07 -3.69 0.94
CA PRO A 78 0.00 -2.28 1.25
C PRO A 78 -0.39 -1.41 0.05
N SER A 79 -0.97 -0.25 0.34
CA SER A 79 -1.22 0.81 -0.63
C SER A 79 0.06 1.62 -0.93
N PHE A 80 -0.04 2.91 -1.21
CA PHE A 80 1.13 3.72 -1.51
C PHE A 80 1.98 3.96 -0.26
N VAL A 81 3.09 3.22 -0.15
CA VAL A 81 3.98 3.25 1.03
C VAL A 81 4.82 4.53 1.04
N ILE A 82 4.66 5.35 2.07
CA ILE A 82 5.44 6.56 2.35
C ILE A 82 6.16 6.46 3.69
N GLY A 83 7.10 7.37 3.97
CA GLY A 83 7.76 7.46 5.26
C GLY A 83 9.28 7.55 5.17
N PRO A 84 9.96 7.58 6.32
CA PRO A 84 11.41 7.74 6.37
C PRO A 84 12.13 6.54 5.74
N VAL A 85 13.15 6.84 4.96
CA VAL A 85 13.97 5.84 4.28
C VAL A 85 15.16 5.47 5.15
N LEU A 86 15.40 4.16 5.33
CA LEU A 86 16.49 3.64 6.16
C LEU A 86 17.80 3.35 5.41
N SER A 87 17.80 3.45 4.07
CA SER A 87 18.99 3.18 3.25
C SER A 87 19.08 4.12 2.04
N ASP A 88 20.28 4.34 1.53
CA ASP A 88 20.51 5.18 0.34
C ASP A 88 20.07 4.54 -0.99
N GLN A 89 19.34 3.43 -0.93
CA GLN A 89 18.84 2.74 -2.12
C GLN A 89 17.72 3.53 -2.79
N ARG A 90 17.49 3.23 -4.08
CA ARG A 90 16.42 3.87 -4.85
C ARG A 90 15.07 3.24 -4.49
N HIS A 91 14.23 4.00 -3.80
CA HIS A 91 12.87 3.58 -3.44
C HIS A 91 11.85 4.23 -4.39
N GLY A 92 11.00 3.41 -5.03
CA GLY A 92 10.06 3.86 -6.05
C GLY A 92 9.06 4.91 -5.55
N SER A 93 8.44 4.67 -4.39
CA SER A 93 7.48 5.62 -3.80
C SER A 93 8.15 6.88 -3.26
N ALA A 94 9.31 6.77 -2.60
CA ALA A 94 10.06 7.93 -2.13
C ALA A 94 10.51 8.84 -3.30
N LYS A 95 10.80 8.26 -4.47
CA LYS A 95 11.10 9.04 -5.68
C LYS A 95 9.92 9.89 -6.15
N ILE A 96 8.68 9.42 -5.97
CA ILE A 96 7.48 10.20 -6.30
C ILE A 96 7.35 11.40 -5.35
N ILE A 97 7.54 11.20 -4.05
CA ILE A 97 7.55 12.30 -3.06
C ILE A 97 8.64 13.32 -3.39
N ARG A 98 9.87 12.86 -3.66
CA ARG A 98 10.98 13.74 -4.05
C ARG A 98 10.65 14.56 -5.30
N ARG A 99 10.01 13.95 -6.31
CA ARG A 99 9.58 14.68 -7.51
C ARG A 99 8.54 15.74 -7.18
N MET A 100 7.57 15.46 -6.32
CA MET A 100 6.57 16.44 -5.90
C MET A 100 7.17 17.66 -5.20
N MET A 101 8.29 17.49 -4.49
CA MET A 101 9.04 18.59 -3.85
C MET A 101 9.89 19.39 -4.85
N ASP A 102 10.17 18.83 -6.02
CA ASP A 102 10.95 19.48 -7.07
C ASP A 102 10.02 20.04 -8.16
N TYR A 103 9.71 21.33 -8.05
CA TYR A 103 8.81 22.04 -8.96
C TYR A 103 9.27 22.02 -10.43
N HIS A 104 10.56 21.82 -10.69
CA HIS A 104 11.07 21.67 -12.07
C HIS A 104 10.64 20.34 -12.69
N THR A 105 10.48 19.30 -11.87
CA THR A 105 10.13 17.94 -12.34
C THR A 105 8.68 17.56 -12.13
N PHE A 106 7.91 18.41 -11.44
CA PHE A 106 6.49 18.21 -11.14
C PHE A 106 5.66 19.46 -11.43
N PRO A 107 5.45 19.80 -12.71
CA PRO A 107 4.75 21.03 -13.11
C PRO A 107 3.23 20.98 -12.84
N ALA A 108 2.66 19.80 -12.62
CA ALA A 108 1.23 19.64 -12.36
C ALA A 108 0.93 18.39 -11.52
N ALA A 109 -0.03 18.50 -10.61
CA ALA A 109 -0.56 17.36 -9.86
C ALA A 109 -1.62 16.62 -10.69
N PRO A 110 -1.45 15.32 -10.97
CA PRO A 110 -2.47 14.54 -11.65
C PRO A 110 -3.71 14.39 -10.76
N LYS A 111 -4.90 14.31 -11.37
CA LYS A 111 -6.17 14.10 -10.66
C LYS A 111 -6.33 12.63 -10.25
N VAL A 112 -5.51 12.20 -9.29
CA VAL A 112 -5.47 10.85 -8.76
C VAL A 112 -5.62 10.90 -7.24
N SER A 113 -6.44 10.00 -6.69
CA SER A 113 -6.54 9.74 -5.26
C SER A 113 -5.99 8.35 -4.98
N LEU A 114 -5.16 8.21 -3.94
CA LEU A 114 -4.55 6.95 -3.54
C LEU A 114 -4.77 6.70 -2.05
N GLY A 115 -4.95 5.43 -1.68
CA GLY A 115 -4.64 5.01 -0.31
C GLY A 115 -3.14 5.15 -0.06
N MET A 116 -2.77 5.60 1.14
CA MET A 116 -1.37 5.76 1.56
C MET A 116 -1.14 5.02 2.87
N VAL A 117 0.08 4.58 3.12
CA VAL A 117 0.45 3.92 4.39
C VAL A 117 1.88 4.27 4.77
N ASP A 118 2.15 4.45 6.06
CA ASP A 118 3.51 4.64 6.54
C ASP A 118 4.30 3.31 6.53
N VAL A 119 5.55 3.34 6.08
CA VAL A 119 6.45 2.18 6.03
C VAL A 119 6.63 1.51 7.39
N ARG A 120 6.58 2.28 8.48
CA ARG A 120 6.70 1.76 9.86
C ARG A 120 5.47 0.95 10.24
N ASP A 121 4.30 1.34 9.74
CA ASP A 121 3.06 0.57 9.93
C ASP A 121 3.06 -0.71 9.12
N VAL A 122 3.54 -0.65 7.87
CA VAL A 122 3.76 -1.85 7.06
C VAL A 122 4.70 -2.82 7.78
N ALA A 123 5.82 -2.34 8.32
CA ALA A 123 6.75 -3.18 9.08
C ALA A 123 6.10 -3.80 10.34
N ARG A 124 5.34 -3.00 11.11
CA ARG A 124 4.58 -3.52 12.27
C ARG A 124 3.54 -4.57 11.86
N ALA A 125 2.87 -4.37 10.73
CA ALA A 125 1.88 -5.32 10.22
C ALA A 125 2.52 -6.66 9.83
N HIS A 126 3.73 -6.66 9.26
CA HIS A 126 4.46 -7.91 9.00
C HIS A 126 4.74 -8.69 10.27
N ILE A 127 5.20 -8.02 11.33
CA ILE A 127 5.46 -8.66 12.63
C ILE A 127 4.17 -9.22 13.21
N ARG A 128 3.11 -8.40 13.27
CA ARG A 128 1.81 -8.82 13.81
C ARG A 128 1.19 -9.97 13.04
N ALA A 129 1.32 -10.00 11.71
CA ALA A 129 0.81 -11.10 10.90
C ALA A 129 1.46 -12.45 11.25
N MET A 130 2.74 -12.45 11.65
CA MET A 130 3.43 -13.67 12.09
C MET A 130 3.00 -14.14 13.49
N GLU A 131 2.50 -13.22 14.33
CA GLU A 131 2.09 -13.52 15.71
C GLU A 131 0.57 -13.77 15.85
N CYS A 132 -0.20 -13.34 14.85
CA CYS A 132 -1.66 -13.36 14.84
C CYS A 132 -2.19 -14.73 14.37
N ALA A 133 -2.74 -15.51 15.30
CA ALA A 133 -3.35 -16.81 14.99
C ALA A 133 -4.51 -16.69 13.97
N ASN A 134 -5.27 -15.59 14.02
CA ASN A 134 -6.42 -15.34 13.13
C ASN A 134 -6.01 -14.81 11.75
N CYS A 135 -4.72 -14.60 11.49
CA CYS A 135 -4.24 -14.04 10.22
C CYS A 135 -3.85 -15.15 9.22
N ASN A 136 -3.83 -16.41 9.64
CA ASN A 136 -3.54 -17.53 8.76
C ASN A 136 -4.65 -17.71 7.70
N GLY A 137 -4.26 -17.77 6.44
CA GLY A 137 -5.18 -17.88 5.30
C GLY A 137 -5.72 -16.53 4.83
N GLU A 138 -5.31 -15.42 5.46
CA GLU A 138 -5.88 -14.11 5.18
C GLU A 138 -5.08 -13.29 4.16
N ARG A 139 -5.83 -12.45 3.42
CA ARG A 139 -5.30 -11.34 2.63
C ARG A 139 -5.64 -10.06 3.37
N ILE A 140 -4.65 -9.27 3.75
CA ILE A 140 -4.84 -8.07 4.56
C ILE A 140 -4.42 -6.87 3.74
N LEU A 141 -5.34 -5.92 3.53
CA LEU A 141 -5.01 -4.64 2.93
C LEU A 141 -4.43 -3.71 4.00
N ILE A 142 -3.39 -2.97 3.65
CA ILE A 142 -2.75 -2.03 4.59
C ILE A 142 -2.78 -0.64 3.99
N THR A 143 -3.68 0.19 4.49
CA THR A 143 -3.85 1.56 4.03
C THR A 143 -4.46 2.43 5.12
N ALA A 144 -4.02 3.68 5.20
CA ALA A 144 -4.72 4.70 5.93
C ALA A 144 -5.98 5.13 5.17
N THR A 145 -6.98 5.56 5.93
CA THR A 145 -8.24 6.08 5.41
C THR A 145 -8.46 7.48 6.01
N PRO A 146 -9.04 8.43 5.24
CA PRO A 146 -9.46 8.32 3.84
C PRO A 146 -8.29 8.31 2.84
N SER A 147 -8.58 7.99 1.57
CA SER A 147 -7.61 8.17 0.48
C SER A 147 -7.22 9.64 0.30
N VAL A 148 -6.01 9.88 -0.18
CA VAL A 148 -5.43 11.22 -0.32
C VAL A 148 -5.25 11.56 -1.80
N TRP A 149 -5.69 12.77 -2.17
CA TRP A 149 -5.44 13.33 -3.51
C TRP A 149 -4.00 13.80 -3.66
N PHE A 150 -3.41 13.60 -4.84
CA PHE A 150 -2.07 14.12 -5.16
C PHE A 150 -1.93 15.61 -4.89
N SER A 151 -2.95 16.41 -5.22
CA SER A 151 -2.97 17.86 -4.99
C SER A 151 -2.95 18.24 -3.50
N GLN A 152 -3.53 17.40 -2.66
CA GLN A 152 -3.52 17.58 -1.21
C GLN A 152 -2.15 17.26 -0.63
N LEU A 153 -1.54 16.15 -1.10
CA LEU A 153 -0.18 15.77 -0.73
C LEU A 153 0.85 16.84 -1.12
N THR A 154 0.77 17.38 -2.34
CA THR A 154 1.67 18.46 -2.78
C THR A 154 1.49 19.72 -1.95
N ARG A 155 0.25 20.03 -1.52
CA ARG A 155 -0.02 21.17 -0.65
C ARG A 155 0.60 20.97 0.73
N TRP A 156 0.47 19.79 1.33
CA TRP A 156 1.11 19.49 2.61
C TRP A 156 2.62 19.61 2.53
N LEU A 157 3.24 19.07 1.48
CA LEU A 157 4.68 19.22 1.25
C LEU A 157 5.07 20.69 1.11
N HIS A 158 4.31 21.47 0.34
CA HIS A 158 4.57 22.91 0.20
C HIS A 158 4.44 23.63 1.55
N ASP A 159 3.37 23.41 2.30
CA ASP A 159 3.15 24.12 3.56
C ASP A 159 4.22 23.83 4.61
N GLU A 160 4.70 22.59 4.67
CA GLU A 160 5.75 22.16 5.60
C GLU A 160 7.14 22.66 5.18
N PHE A 161 7.46 22.61 3.89
CA PHE A 161 8.84 22.81 3.40
C PHE A 161 9.08 24.14 2.68
N LYS A 162 8.06 24.98 2.45
CA LYS A 162 8.23 26.29 1.75
C LYS A 162 9.25 27.24 2.38
N SER A 163 9.58 27.07 3.65
CA SER A 163 10.62 27.86 4.33
C SER A 163 12.05 27.41 3.98
N GLN A 164 12.21 26.26 3.32
CA GLN A 164 13.50 25.62 3.06
C GLN A 164 14.04 25.84 1.63
N GLY A 165 13.32 26.60 0.80
CA GLY A 165 13.66 26.88 -0.61
C GLY A 165 12.92 25.98 -1.57
#